data_AF-A0A956HL04-F1
#
_entry.id   AF-A0A956HL04-F1
#
_cell.length_a   1.000
_cell.length_b   1.000
_cell.length_c   1.000
_cell.angle_alpha   90.00
_cell.angle_beta   90.00
_cell.angle_gamma   90.00
#
_symmetry.space_group_name_H-M   'P 1'
#
loop_
_entity.id
_entity.type
_entity.pdbx_description
1 polymer ?
#
loop_
_entity_poly.entity_id
_entity_poly.type
_entity_poly.pdbx_seq_one_letter_code
_entity_poly.pdbx_strand_id
1 'polypeptide(L)'
;MTRSRSRDRRRRAPAAITLALLAGAALSCAEGDDPPITWEGEHIVFGGDADAQACAGTLAHEDALVARLAELLEVEAPRGSIEYYWLGPESYEDGGCPLSSWGCYSRGVIRTRFIPHEHELVHAVLDLRGEAVHPFFDEGLAELFGADYPNYFSPQPRHGAAAGLAYRGPRALFPANLYGRAGHFVRFLVDTRGLPTTLELVSAIGTTSDPDDMDERVRGALGLSLEALLAEYKEYPECSSTAYRWPVLECDAAPTPWVDASRWQSYVTLGCERDDVIGPRGGRMWTLRTLEIPADGSYTLEAFGEDGGQSIAQLHPCGGGCNAVGHVDLHAGQQVTRTLDRGTYYVALSREVDAPGGAGLELRVAD
;
A
#
# COMPACT_ATOMS: atom_id res chain seq x y z
N MET A 1 -23.52 94.64 -4.95
CA MET A 1 -24.94 94.91 -5.28
C MET A 1 -25.68 93.59 -5.41
N THR A 2 -26.60 93.41 -4.48
CA THR A 2 -27.54 92.31 -4.27
C THR A 2 -28.40 92.02 -5.50
N ARG A 3 -28.61 90.74 -5.84
CA ARG A 3 -29.88 90.25 -6.38
C ARG A 3 -30.11 88.78 -6.06
N SER A 4 -31.05 88.61 -5.14
CA SER A 4 -31.76 87.38 -4.78
C SER A 4 -32.57 86.84 -5.95
N ARG A 5 -32.52 85.52 -6.18
CA ARG A 5 -33.57 84.77 -6.90
C ARG A 5 -33.82 83.44 -6.20
N SER A 6 -34.97 83.35 -5.55
CA SER A 6 -35.64 82.10 -5.19
C SER A 6 -36.06 81.35 -6.46
N ARG A 7 -35.99 80.00 -6.46
CA ARG A 7 -37.04 79.17 -7.06
C ARG A 7 -36.92 77.68 -6.72
N ASP A 8 -38.09 77.17 -6.35
CA ASP A 8 -38.66 75.84 -6.60
C ASP A 8 -38.00 74.56 -6.06
N ARG A 9 -38.55 74.17 -4.91
CA ARG A 9 -38.84 72.78 -4.53
C ARG A 9 -39.49 72.02 -5.70
N ARG A 10 -38.79 71.03 -6.26
CA ARG A 10 -39.43 69.87 -6.89
C ARG A 10 -39.14 68.62 -6.06
N ARG A 11 -40.20 68.10 -5.44
CA ARG A 11 -40.23 66.80 -4.77
C ARG A 11 -39.92 65.72 -5.81
N ARG A 12 -38.81 64.99 -5.63
CA ARG A 12 -38.55 63.74 -6.34
C ARG A 12 -39.01 62.59 -5.45
N ALA A 13 -39.94 61.77 -5.94
CA ALA A 13 -40.32 60.52 -5.32
C ALA A 13 -39.11 59.56 -5.33
N PRO A 14 -38.88 58.76 -4.28
CA PRO A 14 -37.87 57.72 -4.32
C PRO A 14 -38.37 56.58 -5.22
N ALA A 15 -37.66 56.34 -6.33
CA ALA A 15 -37.79 55.12 -7.11
C ALA A 15 -37.25 53.96 -6.26
N ALA A 16 -38.12 53.00 -5.94
CA ALA A 16 -37.73 51.74 -5.33
C ALA A 16 -36.85 50.98 -6.33
N ILE A 17 -35.56 50.88 -6.01
CA ILE A 17 -34.62 50.00 -6.73
C ILE A 17 -34.84 48.60 -6.15
N THR A 18 -35.57 47.77 -6.88
CA THR A 18 -35.68 46.34 -6.62
C THR A 18 -34.32 45.71 -6.89
N LEU A 19 -33.58 45.40 -5.82
CA LEU A 19 -32.31 44.68 -5.88
C LEU A 19 -32.62 43.23 -6.26
N ALA A 20 -32.40 42.88 -7.53
CA ALA A 20 -32.47 41.50 -7.99
C ALA A 20 -31.34 40.71 -7.31
N LEU A 21 -31.70 39.81 -6.38
CA LEU A 21 -30.83 38.75 -5.93
C LEU A 21 -30.48 37.89 -7.16
N LEU A 22 -29.29 38.10 -7.71
CA LEU A 22 -28.61 37.12 -8.52
C LEU A 22 -28.31 35.93 -7.60
N ALA A 23 -29.19 34.93 -7.66
CA ALA A 23 -28.91 33.60 -7.15
C ALA A 23 -27.68 33.09 -7.92
N GLY A 24 -26.51 33.20 -7.28
CA GLY A 24 -25.32 32.51 -7.72
C GLY A 24 -25.63 31.03 -7.66
N ALA A 25 -25.87 30.42 -8.82
CA ALA A 25 -25.72 28.99 -8.99
C ALA A 25 -24.24 28.69 -8.72
N ALA A 26 -23.91 28.47 -7.45
CA ALA A 26 -22.75 27.71 -7.08
C ALA A 26 -22.95 26.36 -7.79
N LEU A 27 -22.24 26.18 -8.90
CA LEU A 27 -21.89 24.85 -9.37
C LEU A 27 -21.11 24.21 -8.23
N SER A 28 -21.82 23.62 -7.28
CA SER A 28 -21.32 22.53 -6.48
C SER A 28 -20.84 21.53 -7.52
N CYS A 29 -19.52 21.44 -7.71
CA CYS A 29 -18.95 20.24 -8.28
C CYS A 29 -19.61 19.11 -7.49
N ALA A 30 -20.35 18.24 -8.17
CA ALA A 30 -20.89 17.06 -7.54
C ALA A 30 -19.68 16.25 -7.08
N GLU A 31 -19.29 16.43 -5.82
CA GLU A 31 -18.62 15.38 -5.07
C GLU A 31 -19.51 14.16 -5.29
N GLY A 32 -18.95 13.10 -5.88
CA GLY A 32 -19.70 11.87 -6.05
C GLY A 32 -20.27 11.47 -4.69
N ASP A 33 -21.49 10.93 -4.69
CA ASP A 33 -22.11 10.45 -3.45
C ASP A 33 -21.33 9.20 -2.99
N ASP A 34 -20.18 9.40 -2.34
CA ASP A 34 -19.41 8.33 -1.75
C ASP A 34 -20.32 7.54 -0.77
N PRO A 35 -20.17 6.21 -0.67
CA PRO A 35 -21.01 5.40 0.21
C PRO A 35 -20.95 5.87 1.66
N PRO A 36 -22.02 5.69 2.45
CA PRO A 36 -22.00 6.07 3.86
C PRO A 36 -20.91 5.30 4.61
N ILE A 37 -20.28 5.98 5.58
CA ILE A 37 -19.33 5.35 6.50
C ILE A 37 -20.05 4.29 7.33
N THR A 38 -19.48 3.09 7.38
CA THR A 38 -20.02 1.91 8.08
C THR A 38 -19.09 1.39 9.17
N TRP A 39 -17.84 1.85 9.20
CA TRP A 39 -16.84 1.46 10.20
C TRP A 39 -15.87 2.62 10.44
N GLU A 40 -15.40 2.77 11.68
CA GLU A 40 -14.44 3.80 12.10
C GLU A 40 -13.36 3.16 12.97
N GLY A 41 -12.09 3.42 12.62
CA GLY A 41 -10.90 3.00 13.35
C GLY A 41 -10.19 4.18 14.02
N GLU A 42 -8.94 3.98 14.42
CA GLU A 42 -8.14 5.08 14.98
C GLU A 42 -7.64 6.03 13.89
N HIS A 43 -7.33 5.49 12.71
CA HIS A 43 -6.67 6.20 11.62
C HIS A 43 -7.50 6.29 10.34
N ILE A 44 -8.32 5.27 10.06
CA ILE A 44 -9.17 5.20 8.86
C ILE A 44 -10.67 5.24 9.23
N VAL A 45 -11.47 5.84 8.35
CA VAL A 45 -12.93 5.68 8.34
C VAL A 45 -13.32 4.99 7.04
N PHE A 46 -14.24 4.04 7.11
CA PHE A 46 -14.51 3.12 6.02
C PHE A 46 -15.96 3.18 5.55
N GLY A 47 -16.15 3.37 4.25
CA GLY A 47 -17.42 3.22 3.55
C GLY A 47 -17.28 2.23 2.40
N GLY A 48 -18.39 1.65 1.96
CA GLY A 48 -18.36 0.80 0.78
C GLY A 48 -19.74 0.36 0.34
N ASP A 49 -19.84 0.05 -0.95
CA ASP A 49 -21.04 -0.46 -1.60
C ASP A 49 -20.75 -1.65 -2.51
N ALA A 50 -19.53 -2.22 -2.41
CA ALA A 50 -19.22 -3.49 -3.01
C ALA A 50 -20.14 -4.58 -2.45
N ASP A 51 -20.60 -5.50 -3.32
CA ASP A 51 -21.52 -6.58 -2.94
C ASP A 51 -20.91 -7.58 -1.94
N ALA A 52 -19.58 -7.61 -1.83
CA ALA A 52 -18.85 -8.51 -0.95
C ALA A 52 -18.66 -7.90 0.45
N GLN A 53 -18.58 -8.77 1.46
CA GLN A 53 -18.26 -8.35 2.83
C GLN A 53 -16.76 -8.53 3.08
N ALA A 54 -16.13 -7.55 3.73
CA ALA A 54 -14.79 -7.71 4.25
C ALA A 54 -14.77 -8.74 5.37
N CYS A 55 -13.70 -9.55 5.47
CA CYS A 55 -13.49 -10.36 6.66
C CYS A 55 -13.32 -9.46 7.90
N ALA A 56 -13.68 -9.97 9.08
CA ALA A 56 -13.77 -9.20 10.32
C ALA A 56 -12.43 -8.56 10.73
N GLY A 57 -11.30 -9.20 10.43
CA GLY A 57 -9.97 -8.67 10.72
C GLY A 57 -9.44 -7.63 9.74
N THR A 58 -10.07 -7.46 8.58
CA THR A 58 -9.50 -6.66 7.47
C THR A 58 -9.33 -5.18 7.81
N LEU A 59 -10.37 -4.53 8.33
CA LEU A 59 -10.32 -3.09 8.59
C LEU A 59 -9.39 -2.74 9.77
N ALA A 60 -9.35 -3.60 10.80
CA ALA A 60 -8.40 -3.45 11.90
C ALA A 60 -6.94 -3.64 11.44
N HIS A 61 -6.70 -4.53 10.49
CA HIS A 61 -5.38 -4.72 9.88
C HIS A 61 -4.93 -3.47 9.10
N GLU A 62 -5.80 -2.91 8.25
CA GLU A 62 -5.52 -1.69 7.48
C GLU A 62 -5.27 -0.48 8.40
N ASP A 63 -6.04 -0.34 9.48
CA ASP A 63 -5.88 0.72 10.46
C ASP A 63 -4.53 0.60 11.20
N ALA A 64 -4.16 -0.61 11.63
CA ALA A 64 -2.85 -0.89 12.21
C ALA A 64 -1.70 -0.62 11.23
N LEU A 65 -1.91 -0.87 9.93
CA LEU A 65 -0.92 -0.62 8.90
C LEU A 65 -0.62 0.88 8.79
N VAL A 66 -1.64 1.73 8.87
CA VAL A 66 -1.43 3.19 8.89
C VAL A 66 -0.53 3.61 10.04
N ALA A 67 -0.78 3.11 11.26
CA ALA A 67 0.05 3.40 12.42
C ALA A 67 1.52 2.99 12.18
N ARG A 68 1.72 1.79 11.63
CA ARG A 68 3.06 1.25 11.37
C ARG A 68 3.79 2.02 10.27
N LEU A 69 3.09 2.34 9.19
CA LEU A 69 3.64 3.15 8.09
C LEU A 69 4.00 4.55 8.59
N ALA A 70 3.18 5.17 9.44
CA ALA A 70 3.47 6.49 9.98
C ALA A 70 4.77 6.48 10.81
N GLU A 71 4.98 5.45 11.63
CA GLU A 71 6.23 5.25 12.36
C GLU A 71 7.43 5.11 11.43
N LEU A 72 7.33 4.23 10.42
CA LEU A 72 8.41 3.95 9.47
C LEU A 72 8.76 5.15 8.57
N LEU A 73 7.76 5.94 8.20
CA LEU A 73 7.90 7.13 7.38
C LEU A 73 8.14 8.40 8.20
N GLU A 74 8.31 8.27 9.51
CA GLU A 74 8.61 9.35 10.46
C GLU A 74 7.59 10.51 10.39
N VAL A 75 6.30 10.17 10.28
CA VAL A 75 5.18 11.12 10.31
C VAL A 75 4.25 10.86 11.48
N GLU A 76 3.47 11.87 11.86
CA GLU A 76 2.40 11.67 12.83
C GLU A 76 1.23 10.94 12.16
N ALA A 77 0.83 9.80 12.73
CA ALA A 77 -0.33 9.07 12.24
C ALA A 77 -1.60 9.94 12.34
N PRO A 78 -2.47 9.93 11.31
CA PRO A 78 -3.67 10.72 11.33
C PRO A 78 -4.64 10.18 12.38
N ARG A 79 -5.49 11.02 12.97
CA ARG A 79 -6.60 10.54 13.81
C ARG A 79 -7.90 10.61 13.00
N GLY A 80 -8.36 9.46 12.53
CA GLY A 80 -9.66 9.25 11.87
C GLY A 80 -9.90 10.03 10.57
N SER A 81 -8.86 10.38 9.81
CA SER A 81 -8.97 11.29 8.65
C SER A 81 -8.69 10.67 7.29
N ILE A 82 -8.26 9.40 7.22
CA ILE A 82 -8.15 8.71 5.94
C ILE A 82 -9.51 8.08 5.64
N GLU A 83 -10.23 8.64 4.68
CA GLU A 83 -11.47 8.05 4.19
C GLU A 83 -11.12 6.92 3.21
N TYR A 84 -11.61 5.72 3.48
CA TYR A 84 -11.36 4.53 2.69
C TYR A 84 -12.68 4.01 2.12
N TYR A 85 -12.83 4.08 0.80
CA TYR A 85 -14.02 3.60 0.11
C TYR A 85 -13.73 2.35 -0.74
N TRP A 86 -14.37 1.23 -0.37
CA TRP A 86 -14.40 0.03 -1.20
C TRP A 86 -15.64 0.03 -2.09
N LEU A 87 -15.42 0.33 -3.37
CA LEU A 87 -16.48 0.65 -4.32
C LEU A 87 -16.81 -0.54 -5.24
N GLY A 88 -18.10 -0.76 -5.44
CA GLY A 88 -18.62 -1.59 -6.52
C GLY A 88 -18.25 -1.05 -7.91
N PRO A 89 -18.40 -1.85 -8.99
CA PRO A 89 -17.97 -1.45 -10.32
C PRO A 89 -18.56 -0.13 -10.82
N GLU A 90 -19.87 0.09 -10.61
CA GLU A 90 -20.58 1.29 -11.03
C GLU A 90 -20.08 2.53 -10.27
N SER A 91 -20.11 2.50 -8.94
CA SER A 91 -19.66 3.61 -8.10
C SER A 91 -18.18 3.93 -8.26
N TYR A 92 -17.34 2.93 -8.56
CA TYR A 92 -15.92 3.18 -8.84
C TYR A 92 -15.72 3.95 -10.16
N GLU A 93 -16.52 3.69 -11.19
CA GLU A 93 -16.43 4.42 -12.46
C GLU A 93 -16.80 5.91 -12.29
N ASP A 94 -17.71 6.20 -11.38
CA ASP A 94 -18.12 7.57 -11.01
C ASP A 94 -17.22 8.21 -9.94
N GLY A 95 -16.46 7.40 -9.19
CA GLY A 95 -15.66 7.79 -8.02
C GLY A 95 -14.42 8.64 -8.32
N GLY A 96 -14.21 9.08 -9.56
CA GLY A 96 -13.16 10.05 -9.91
C GLY A 96 -11.73 9.50 -9.95
N CYS A 97 -11.52 8.20 -9.77
CA CYS A 97 -10.24 7.57 -10.07
C CYS A 97 -10.03 7.47 -11.59
N PRO A 98 -8.77 7.49 -12.10
CA PRO A 98 -8.51 7.22 -13.51
C PRO A 98 -9.10 5.87 -13.93
N LEU A 99 -9.79 5.80 -15.08
CA LEU A 99 -10.51 4.60 -15.55
C LEU A 99 -9.63 3.33 -15.65
N SER A 100 -8.31 3.49 -15.80
CA SER A 100 -7.34 2.38 -15.88
C SER A 100 -6.75 1.97 -14.54
N SER A 101 -7.05 2.68 -13.45
CA SER A 101 -6.55 2.40 -12.11
C SER A 101 -7.50 1.46 -11.36
N TRP A 102 -6.97 0.71 -10.40
CA TRP A 102 -7.74 -0.19 -9.54
C TRP A 102 -7.98 0.36 -8.13
N GLY A 103 -7.20 1.38 -7.78
CA GLY A 103 -7.47 2.29 -6.69
C GLY A 103 -6.84 3.64 -7.01
N CYS A 104 -7.19 4.62 -6.20
CA CYS A 104 -6.46 5.86 -6.15
C CYS A 104 -6.59 6.51 -4.78
N TYR A 105 -5.50 7.10 -4.31
CA TYR A 105 -5.46 8.07 -3.24
C TYR A 105 -5.51 9.52 -3.77
N SER A 106 -6.34 10.37 -3.16
CA SER A 106 -6.35 11.81 -3.37
C SER A 106 -6.89 12.56 -2.16
N ARG A 107 -6.07 13.45 -1.56
CA ARG A 107 -6.46 14.40 -0.50
C ARG A 107 -7.18 13.74 0.68
N GLY A 108 -6.58 12.72 1.27
CA GLY A 108 -7.15 12.01 2.41
C GLY A 108 -8.19 10.94 2.04
N VAL A 109 -8.52 10.79 0.76
CA VAL A 109 -9.54 9.82 0.32
C VAL A 109 -8.91 8.73 -0.56
N ILE A 110 -9.10 7.48 -0.16
CA ILE A 110 -8.80 6.27 -0.92
C ILE A 110 -10.11 5.78 -1.53
N ARG A 111 -10.11 5.51 -2.83
CA ARG A 111 -11.19 4.80 -3.52
C ARG A 111 -10.61 3.60 -4.22
N THR A 112 -11.20 2.42 -4.02
CA THR A 112 -10.64 1.19 -4.58
C THR A 112 -11.68 0.12 -4.87
N ARG A 113 -11.36 -0.76 -5.82
CA ARG A 113 -12.10 -2.00 -6.10
C ARG A 113 -11.68 -3.19 -5.23
N PHE A 114 -10.65 -3.04 -4.40
CA PHE A 114 -10.05 -4.14 -3.62
C PHE A 114 -10.06 -3.86 -2.12
N ILE A 115 -10.11 -4.92 -1.32
CA ILE A 115 -9.88 -4.83 0.12
C ILE A 115 -9.18 -6.11 0.62
N PRO A 116 -8.17 -6.01 1.49
CA PRO A 116 -7.36 -4.81 1.75
C PRO A 116 -6.67 -4.27 0.48
N HIS A 117 -6.31 -2.99 0.49
CA HIS A 117 -5.52 -2.31 -0.54
C HIS A 117 -4.43 -1.43 0.08
N GLU A 118 -3.43 -2.12 0.61
CA GLU A 118 -2.29 -1.57 1.33
C GLU A 118 -1.50 -0.52 0.48
N HIS A 119 -1.45 -0.70 -0.84
CA HIS A 119 -0.78 0.22 -1.79
C HIS A 119 -1.29 1.66 -1.66
N GLU A 120 -2.61 1.86 -1.63
CA GLU A 120 -3.18 3.21 -1.55
C GLU A 120 -3.03 3.83 -0.15
N LEU A 121 -2.96 3.00 0.90
CA LEU A 121 -2.65 3.47 2.25
C LEU A 121 -1.23 4.01 2.34
N VAL A 122 -0.27 3.42 1.64
CA VAL A 122 1.10 3.96 1.60
C VAL A 122 1.11 5.37 1.01
N HIS A 123 0.37 5.61 -0.07
CA HIS A 123 0.23 6.97 -0.62
C HIS A 123 -0.42 7.92 0.40
N ALA A 124 -1.47 7.47 1.09
CA ALA A 124 -2.16 8.29 2.09
C ALA A 124 -1.25 8.70 3.24
N VAL A 125 -0.44 7.78 3.76
CA VAL A 125 0.52 8.08 4.83
C VAL A 125 1.70 8.90 4.32
N LEU A 126 2.18 8.66 3.10
CA LEU A 126 3.28 9.43 2.52
C LEU A 126 2.90 10.91 2.31
N ASP A 127 1.64 11.19 1.94
CA ASP A 127 1.12 12.55 1.77
C ASP A 127 1.15 13.37 3.07
N LEU A 128 1.11 12.71 4.25
CA LEU A 128 1.25 13.38 5.55
C LEU A 128 2.62 14.03 5.75
N ARG A 129 3.64 13.65 4.97
CA ARG A 129 4.93 14.34 4.95
C ARG A 129 4.80 15.78 4.42
N GLY A 130 3.75 16.08 3.65
CA GLY A 130 3.55 17.39 3.02
C GLY A 130 4.59 17.73 1.95
N GLU A 131 5.35 16.73 1.51
CA GLU A 131 6.41 16.85 0.51
C GLU A 131 5.93 16.26 -0.81
N ALA A 132 6.23 16.94 -1.91
CA ALA A 132 5.92 16.42 -3.23
C ALA A 132 7.01 15.40 -3.64
N VAL A 133 6.58 14.18 -3.96
CA VAL A 133 7.47 13.04 -4.27
C VAL A 133 7.44 12.73 -5.77
N HIS A 134 8.61 12.42 -6.33
CA HIS A 134 8.73 12.00 -7.72
C HIS A 134 7.98 10.67 -7.93
N PRO A 135 7.15 10.51 -8.98
CA PRO A 135 6.27 9.36 -9.16
C PRO A 135 6.97 7.99 -9.04
N PHE A 136 8.21 7.88 -9.51
CA PHE A 136 8.99 6.64 -9.39
C PHE A 136 9.25 6.22 -7.93
N PHE A 137 9.44 7.15 -7.01
CA PHE A 137 9.67 6.83 -5.59
C PHE A 137 8.37 6.68 -4.82
N ASP A 138 7.36 7.48 -5.14
CA ASP A 138 6.02 7.37 -4.57
C ASP A 138 5.43 5.97 -4.84
N GLU A 139 5.39 5.56 -6.10
CA GLU A 139 4.92 4.22 -6.48
C GLU A 139 5.89 3.12 -6.00
N GLY A 140 7.18 3.43 -5.88
CA GLY A 140 8.17 2.47 -5.37
C GLY A 140 8.01 2.17 -3.89
N LEU A 141 7.70 3.17 -3.07
CA LEU A 141 7.38 2.97 -1.65
C LEU A 141 6.05 2.23 -1.50
N ALA A 142 5.04 2.59 -2.29
CA ALA A 142 3.75 1.90 -2.31
C ALA A 142 3.88 0.42 -2.72
N GLU A 143 4.73 0.12 -3.71
CA GLU A 143 5.03 -1.26 -4.10
C GLU A 143 5.88 -2.02 -3.08
N LEU A 144 6.76 -1.34 -2.34
CA LEU A 144 7.59 -1.95 -1.30
C LEU A 144 6.75 -2.36 -0.07
N PHE A 145 5.89 -1.47 0.41
CA PHE A 145 5.11 -1.68 1.63
C PHE A 145 3.68 -2.20 1.38
N GLY A 146 3.19 -2.12 0.15
CA GLY A 146 1.93 -2.70 -0.26
C GLY A 146 1.99 -4.22 -0.39
N ALA A 147 0.82 -4.84 -0.51
CA ALA A 147 0.72 -6.29 -0.58
C ALA A 147 0.77 -6.87 -1.99
N ASP A 148 0.87 -8.20 -2.07
CA ASP A 148 0.92 -8.92 -3.34
C ASP A 148 -0.43 -9.14 -3.99
N TYR A 149 -0.49 -8.76 -5.26
CA TYR A 149 -1.59 -9.00 -6.19
C TYR A 149 -1.16 -10.14 -7.12
N PRO A 150 -1.39 -11.41 -6.73
CA PRO A 150 -0.74 -12.58 -7.32
C PRO A 150 -0.96 -12.78 -8.83
N ASN A 151 -1.92 -12.06 -9.44
CA ASN A 151 -2.29 -12.24 -10.85
C ASN A 151 -2.15 -10.99 -11.72
N TYR A 152 -1.82 -9.82 -11.16
CA TYR A 152 -1.95 -8.56 -11.90
C TYR A 152 -0.62 -7.93 -12.31
N PHE A 153 0.47 -8.21 -11.57
CA PHE A 153 1.78 -7.64 -11.84
C PHE A 153 2.89 -8.70 -11.73
N SER A 154 2.95 -9.61 -12.71
CA SER A 154 4.06 -10.58 -12.84
C SER A 154 4.43 -10.76 -14.32
N PRO A 155 5.68 -11.09 -14.71
CA PRO A 155 6.93 -11.25 -13.95
C PRO A 155 8.06 -10.33 -14.44
N GLN A 156 8.98 -9.96 -13.54
CA GLN A 156 10.28 -9.30 -13.77
C GLN A 156 10.22 -7.94 -14.48
N PRO A 157 10.93 -6.91 -13.99
CA PRO A 157 10.75 -5.59 -14.56
C PRO A 157 11.46 -5.51 -15.91
N ARG A 158 10.68 -5.51 -16.99
CA ARG A 158 11.16 -5.46 -18.39
C ARG A 158 11.94 -4.18 -18.73
N HIS A 159 11.82 -3.16 -17.88
CA HIS A 159 12.48 -1.87 -18.02
C HIS A 159 13.45 -1.64 -16.86
N GLY A 160 14.56 -0.94 -17.12
CA GLY A 160 15.50 -0.53 -16.08
C GLY A 160 15.01 0.69 -15.29
N ALA A 161 15.57 0.91 -14.10
CA ALA A 161 15.21 2.02 -13.22
C ALA A 161 15.37 3.41 -13.89
N ALA A 162 16.35 3.56 -14.78
CA ALA A 162 16.56 4.80 -15.55
C ALA A 162 15.31 5.25 -16.33
N ALA A 163 14.49 4.33 -16.83
CA ALA A 163 13.27 4.69 -17.55
C ALA A 163 12.21 5.29 -16.62
N GLY A 164 12.13 4.81 -15.38
CA GLY A 164 11.22 5.36 -14.37
C GLY A 164 11.69 6.68 -13.78
N LEU A 165 13.00 6.82 -13.54
CA LEU A 165 13.59 8.08 -13.09
C LEU A 165 13.50 9.20 -14.14
N ALA A 166 13.45 8.85 -15.43
CA ALA A 166 13.25 9.82 -16.50
C ALA A 166 11.78 10.21 -16.73
N TYR A 167 10.83 9.63 -15.99
CA TYR A 167 9.42 9.91 -16.15
C TYR A 167 9.07 11.33 -15.72
N ARG A 168 8.39 12.09 -16.60
CA ARG A 168 8.06 13.51 -16.37
C ARG A 168 6.56 13.80 -16.24
N GLY A 169 5.74 12.77 -16.30
CA GLY A 169 4.29 12.91 -16.24
C GLY A 169 3.78 13.05 -14.80
N PRO A 170 2.47 13.29 -14.64
CA PRO A 170 1.85 13.27 -13.33
C PRO A 170 1.80 11.85 -12.77
N ARG A 171 1.83 11.73 -11.43
CA ARG A 171 1.69 10.48 -10.66
C ARG A 171 0.57 9.56 -11.19
N ALA A 172 -0.62 10.11 -11.41
CA ALA A 172 -1.80 9.36 -11.90
C ALA A 172 -1.65 8.73 -13.29
N LEU A 173 -0.61 9.07 -14.05
CA LEU A 173 -0.29 8.49 -15.36
C LEU A 173 1.01 7.70 -15.34
N PHE A 174 1.53 7.35 -14.16
CA PHE A 174 2.76 6.57 -14.05
C PHE A 174 2.57 5.21 -14.73
N PRO A 175 3.50 4.77 -15.59
CA PRO A 175 3.29 3.56 -16.40
C PRO A 175 3.23 2.31 -15.53
N ALA A 176 2.14 1.55 -15.59
CA ALA A 176 1.90 0.32 -14.82
C ALA A 176 3.06 -0.71 -14.93
N ASN A 177 3.73 -0.77 -16.08
CA ASN A 177 4.88 -1.65 -16.32
C ASN A 177 6.18 -1.22 -15.59
N LEU A 178 6.18 -0.08 -14.91
CA LEU A 178 7.31 0.42 -14.12
C LEU A 178 7.12 0.27 -12.60
N TYR A 179 5.91 -0.06 -12.12
CA TYR A 179 5.60 -0.23 -10.69
C TYR A 179 6.54 -1.26 -10.05
N GLY A 180 6.59 -2.47 -10.62
CA GLY A 180 7.47 -3.51 -10.11
C GLY A 180 8.96 -3.14 -10.12
N ARG A 181 9.41 -2.28 -11.07
CA ARG A 181 10.79 -1.78 -11.09
C ARG A 181 11.02 -0.72 -10.01
N ALA A 182 10.03 0.13 -9.78
CA ALA A 182 10.05 1.15 -8.74
C ALA A 182 10.18 0.52 -7.35
N GLY A 183 9.32 -0.45 -7.04
CA GLY A 183 9.38 -1.20 -5.77
C GLY A 183 10.71 -1.91 -5.57
N HIS A 184 11.20 -2.60 -6.60
CA HIS A 184 12.51 -3.26 -6.58
C HIS A 184 13.69 -2.28 -6.39
N PHE A 185 13.63 -1.08 -6.99
CA PHE A 185 14.67 -0.06 -6.83
C PHE A 185 14.66 0.55 -5.43
N VAL A 186 13.48 0.89 -4.90
CA VAL A 186 13.35 1.37 -3.51
C VAL A 186 13.83 0.29 -2.54
N ARG A 187 13.51 -0.98 -2.79
CA ARG A 187 14.04 -2.09 -2.00
C ARG A 187 15.57 -2.13 -2.00
N PHE A 188 16.21 -2.00 -3.16
CA PHE A 188 17.67 -1.93 -3.27
C PHE A 188 18.25 -0.80 -2.40
N LEU A 189 17.63 0.39 -2.42
CA LEU A 189 18.07 1.51 -1.59
C LEU A 189 17.95 1.18 -0.10
N VAL A 190 16.82 0.59 0.32
CA VAL A 190 16.60 0.17 1.71
C VAL A 190 17.61 -0.88 2.15
N ASP A 191 17.86 -1.91 1.34
CA ASP A 191 18.79 -2.99 1.69
C ASP A 191 20.25 -2.51 1.75
N THR A 192 20.63 -1.54 0.91
CA THR A 192 22.03 -1.09 0.83
C THR A 192 22.34 0.14 1.67
N ARG A 193 21.34 0.97 1.98
CA ARG A 193 21.50 2.26 2.68
C ARG A 193 20.60 2.45 3.89
N GLY A 194 19.65 1.55 4.12
CA GLY A 194 18.62 1.66 5.15
C GLY A 194 17.45 2.57 4.74
N LEU A 195 16.32 2.38 5.40
CA LEU A 195 15.10 3.17 5.16
C LEU A 195 15.32 4.68 5.42
N PRO A 196 15.96 5.13 6.52
CA PRO A 196 16.15 6.57 6.76
C PRO A 196 16.90 7.29 5.63
N THR A 197 18.05 6.76 5.20
CA THR A 197 18.81 7.31 4.06
C THR A 197 18.02 7.29 2.76
N THR A 198 17.18 6.27 2.57
CA THR A 198 16.30 6.17 1.41
C THR A 198 15.26 7.29 1.41
N LEU A 199 14.61 7.55 2.55
CA LEU A 199 13.64 8.63 2.69
C LEU A 199 14.30 10.01 2.51
N GLU A 200 15.51 10.21 3.05
CA GLU A 200 16.28 11.44 2.81
C GLU A 200 16.54 11.68 1.32
N LEU A 201 16.92 10.63 0.57
CA LEU A 201 17.09 10.72 -0.88
C LEU A 201 15.77 11.07 -1.58
N VAL A 202 14.67 10.42 -1.21
CA VAL A 202 13.34 10.67 -1.78
C VAL A 202 12.93 12.13 -1.58
N SER A 203 13.07 12.64 -0.35
CA SER A 203 12.82 14.05 -0.02
C SER A 203 13.77 14.99 -0.77
N ALA A 204 15.05 14.65 -0.88
CA ALA A 204 16.04 15.46 -1.59
C ALA A 204 15.75 15.55 -3.09
N ILE A 205 15.28 14.46 -3.73
CA ILE A 205 14.85 14.45 -5.14
C ILE A 205 13.60 15.31 -5.33
N GLY A 206 12.65 15.25 -4.39
CA GLY A 206 11.36 15.94 -4.52
C GLY A 206 10.65 15.48 -5.79
N THR A 207 10.18 16.40 -6.64
CA THR A 207 9.50 16.08 -7.91
C THR A 207 10.37 16.22 -9.16
N THR A 208 11.69 16.43 -9.03
CA THR A 208 12.50 16.71 -10.21
C THR A 208 12.62 15.49 -11.12
N SER A 209 12.48 15.72 -12.42
CA SER A 209 12.72 14.74 -13.48
C SER A 209 13.79 15.23 -14.47
N ASP A 210 14.50 16.31 -14.10
CA ASP A 210 15.64 16.80 -14.85
C ASP A 210 16.88 15.97 -14.48
N PRO A 211 17.58 15.34 -15.44
CA PRO A 211 18.68 14.44 -15.13
C PRO A 211 19.84 15.10 -14.38
N ASP A 212 20.16 16.36 -14.69
CA ASP A 212 21.30 17.06 -14.07
C ASP A 212 20.96 17.44 -12.62
N ASP A 213 19.76 17.97 -12.39
CA ASP A 213 19.25 18.27 -11.03
C ASP A 213 19.09 16.99 -10.19
N MET A 214 18.63 15.88 -10.79
CA MET A 214 18.55 14.59 -10.11
C MET A 214 19.92 14.05 -9.74
N ASP A 215 20.91 14.13 -10.64
CA ASP A 215 22.29 13.74 -10.35
C ASP A 215 22.90 14.59 -9.22
N GLU A 216 22.67 15.91 -9.22
CA GLU A 216 23.11 16.80 -8.13
C GLU A 216 22.49 16.39 -6.78
N ARG A 217 21.18 16.10 -6.75
CA ARG A 217 20.46 15.67 -5.54
C ARG A 217 20.92 14.31 -5.03
N VAL A 218 21.14 13.35 -5.94
CA VAL A 218 21.71 12.04 -5.58
C VAL A 218 23.12 12.20 -5.01
N ARG A 219 23.97 13.05 -5.59
CA ARG A 219 25.30 13.35 -5.05
C ARG A 219 25.22 13.99 -3.68
N GLY A 220 24.29 14.92 -3.48
CA GLY A 220 24.07 15.59 -2.20
C GLY A 220 23.65 14.62 -1.10
N ALA A 221 22.72 13.71 -1.39
CA ALA A 221 22.17 12.78 -0.40
C ALA A 221 23.07 11.54 -0.17
N LEU A 222 23.65 10.97 -1.23
CA LEU A 222 24.36 9.69 -1.14
C LEU A 222 25.87 9.77 -1.35
N GLY A 223 26.40 10.93 -1.76
CA GLY A 223 27.82 11.08 -2.11
C GLY A 223 28.22 10.37 -3.41
N LEU A 224 27.26 9.96 -4.25
CA LEU A 224 27.47 9.24 -5.51
C LEU A 224 26.78 9.94 -6.68
N SER A 225 27.27 9.77 -7.90
CA SER A 225 26.50 10.18 -9.08
C SER A 225 25.30 9.26 -9.29
N LEU A 226 24.27 9.76 -9.98
CA LEU A 226 23.13 8.96 -10.43
C LEU A 226 23.59 7.78 -11.30
N GLU A 227 24.60 7.98 -12.15
CA GLU A 227 25.20 6.91 -12.96
C GLU A 227 25.82 5.81 -12.08
N ALA A 228 26.57 6.17 -11.03
CA ALA A 228 27.17 5.21 -10.12
C ALA A 228 26.10 4.44 -9.33
N LEU A 229 25.04 5.13 -8.87
CA LEU A 229 23.90 4.48 -8.19
C LEU A 229 23.19 3.47 -9.10
N LEU A 230 22.94 3.84 -10.36
CA LEU A 230 22.34 2.94 -11.34
C LEU A 230 23.25 1.77 -11.70
N ALA A 231 24.57 1.96 -11.66
CA ALA A 231 25.54 0.89 -11.83
C ALA A 231 25.54 -0.08 -10.64
N GLU A 232 25.49 0.42 -9.40
CA GLU A 232 25.33 -0.41 -8.19
C GLU A 232 24.02 -1.22 -8.27
N TYR A 233 22.92 -0.55 -8.65
CA TYR A 233 21.62 -1.20 -8.80
C TYR A 233 21.61 -2.32 -9.84
N LYS A 234 22.38 -2.17 -10.93
CA LYS A 234 22.47 -3.19 -11.98
C LYS A 234 23.09 -4.50 -11.47
N GLU A 235 23.93 -4.44 -10.44
CA GLU A 235 24.53 -5.60 -9.79
C GLU A 235 23.64 -6.19 -8.68
N TYR A 236 22.55 -5.49 -8.30
CA TYR A 236 21.60 -5.97 -7.32
C TYR A 236 20.73 -7.12 -7.91
N PRO A 237 20.54 -8.25 -7.22
CA PRO A 237 19.84 -9.41 -7.78
C PRO A 237 18.41 -9.09 -8.18
N GLU A 238 17.97 -9.63 -9.31
CA GLU A 238 16.57 -9.57 -9.72
C GLU A 238 15.72 -10.56 -8.90
N CYS A 239 14.59 -10.10 -8.40
CA CYS A 239 13.62 -10.95 -7.71
C CYS A 239 12.16 -10.57 -8.03
N SER A 240 11.22 -11.41 -7.59
CA SER A 240 9.78 -11.13 -7.73
C SER A 240 9.33 -10.03 -6.75
N SER A 241 8.15 -9.45 -6.99
CA SER A 241 7.47 -8.52 -6.07
C SER A 241 7.26 -9.11 -4.69
N THR A 242 6.88 -10.38 -4.65
CA THR A 242 6.77 -11.19 -3.45
C THR A 242 8.04 -11.20 -2.59
N ALA A 243 9.22 -11.12 -3.22
CA ALA A 243 10.51 -11.20 -2.53
C ALA A 243 11.06 -9.83 -2.11
N TYR A 244 10.90 -8.77 -2.94
CA TYR A 244 11.41 -7.45 -2.56
C TYR A 244 10.51 -6.71 -1.57
N ARG A 245 9.22 -7.06 -1.47
CA ARG A 245 8.29 -6.41 -0.55
C ARG A 245 8.68 -6.56 0.91
N TRP A 246 8.23 -5.62 1.72
CA TRP A 246 8.45 -5.58 3.15
C TRP A 246 7.10 -5.65 3.89
N PRO A 247 6.74 -6.83 4.43
CA PRO A 247 5.50 -7.04 5.17
C PRO A 247 5.69 -6.59 6.62
N VAL A 248 5.60 -5.27 6.83
CA VAL A 248 6.03 -4.61 8.07
C VAL A 248 5.18 -5.00 9.27
N LEU A 249 3.88 -5.21 9.10
CA LEU A 249 3.01 -5.63 10.21
C LEU A 249 3.24 -7.08 10.59
N GLU A 250 3.32 -7.96 9.59
CA GLU A 250 3.51 -9.39 9.75
C GLU A 250 4.80 -9.69 10.51
N CYS A 251 5.83 -8.90 10.26
CA CYS A 251 7.17 -9.15 10.75
C CYS A 251 7.46 -8.61 12.16
N ASP A 252 6.63 -7.71 12.66
CA ASP A 252 6.74 -7.19 14.03
C ASP A 252 5.80 -7.89 15.02
N ALA A 253 4.90 -8.75 14.52
CA ALA A 253 4.03 -9.54 15.38
C ALA A 253 4.82 -10.55 16.23
N ALA A 254 4.31 -10.84 17.43
CA ALA A 254 4.96 -11.74 18.36
C ALA A 254 5.15 -13.15 17.75
N PRO A 255 6.36 -13.74 17.80
CA PRO A 255 6.58 -15.08 17.27
C PRO A 255 5.72 -16.14 17.98
N THR A 256 5.13 -17.03 17.18
CA THR A 256 4.45 -18.23 17.67
C THR A 256 5.52 -19.23 18.14
N PRO A 257 5.46 -19.71 19.39
CA PRO A 257 6.48 -20.58 19.94
C PRO A 257 6.55 -21.92 19.20
N TRP A 258 7.74 -22.51 19.14
CA TRP A 258 7.94 -23.88 18.68
C TRP A 258 7.22 -24.87 19.60
N VAL A 259 6.71 -25.96 19.03
CA VAL A 259 6.08 -27.04 19.80
C VAL A 259 7.14 -27.78 20.63
N ASP A 260 8.31 -28.00 20.02
CA ASP A 260 9.50 -28.57 20.63
C ASP A 260 10.76 -28.10 19.87
N ALA A 261 11.95 -28.54 20.30
CA ALA A 261 13.23 -28.09 19.73
C ALA A 261 13.43 -28.40 18.23
N SER A 262 12.61 -29.27 17.65
CA SER A 262 12.73 -29.75 16.27
C SER A 262 11.51 -29.45 15.41
N ARG A 263 10.42 -28.93 15.99
CA ARG A 263 9.13 -28.80 15.30
C ARG A 263 8.37 -27.54 15.67
N TRP A 264 7.94 -26.83 14.63
CA TRP A 264 6.98 -25.73 14.71
C TRP A 264 5.74 -26.11 13.93
N GLN A 265 4.56 -25.68 14.40
CA GLN A 265 3.31 -25.95 13.72
C GLN A 265 2.32 -24.81 13.95
N SER A 266 1.60 -24.43 12.90
CA SER A 266 0.40 -23.62 13.00
C SER A 266 -0.72 -24.23 12.17
N TYR A 267 -1.90 -24.34 12.77
CA TYR A 267 -3.12 -24.76 12.10
C TYR A 267 -4.28 -23.89 12.58
N VAL A 268 -5.16 -23.50 11.66
CA VAL A 268 -6.29 -22.62 11.93
C VAL A 268 -7.45 -22.98 11.01
N THR A 269 -8.67 -22.91 11.52
CA THR A 269 -9.88 -22.91 10.69
C THR A 269 -10.15 -21.48 10.23
N LEU A 270 -10.00 -21.23 8.94
CA LEU A 270 -10.23 -19.92 8.32
C LEU A 270 -11.72 -19.73 8.02
N GLY A 271 -12.25 -18.59 8.46
CA GLY A 271 -13.58 -18.07 8.17
C GLY A 271 -13.56 -16.56 8.36
N CYS A 272 -14.25 -15.81 7.50
CA CYS A 272 -14.23 -14.33 7.53
C CYS A 272 -14.82 -13.75 8.82
N GLU A 273 -15.56 -14.52 9.62
CA GLU A 273 -16.11 -14.08 10.91
C GLU A 273 -15.06 -13.95 12.02
N ARG A 274 -13.82 -14.40 11.78
CA ARG A 274 -12.72 -14.32 12.75
C ARG A 274 -12.00 -12.98 12.68
N ASP A 275 -11.73 -12.41 13.83
CA ASP A 275 -11.04 -11.12 13.97
C ASP A 275 -9.57 -11.14 13.50
N ASP A 276 -8.97 -12.33 13.34
CA ASP A 276 -7.59 -12.51 12.83
C ASP A 276 -7.54 -12.91 11.34
N VAL A 277 -8.67 -12.88 10.63
CA VAL A 277 -8.77 -13.23 9.21
C VAL A 277 -8.99 -11.98 8.37
N ILE A 278 -8.13 -11.83 7.36
CA ILE A 278 -8.06 -10.69 6.44
C ILE A 278 -8.55 -11.13 5.06
N GLY A 279 -9.21 -10.23 4.34
CA GLY A 279 -9.75 -10.42 2.99
C GLY A 279 -11.10 -9.73 2.76
N PRO A 280 -11.74 -9.95 1.61
CA PRO A 280 -11.33 -10.82 0.52
C PRO A 280 -10.42 -10.11 -0.51
N ARG A 281 -9.19 -10.61 -0.71
CA ARG A 281 -8.33 -10.16 -1.83
C ARG A 281 -8.24 -11.26 -2.88
N GLY A 282 -8.64 -10.95 -4.12
CA GLY A 282 -8.62 -11.91 -5.23
C GLY A 282 -9.44 -13.18 -4.95
N GLY A 283 -10.54 -13.06 -4.20
CA GLY A 283 -11.37 -14.19 -3.79
C GLY A 283 -10.79 -15.04 -2.64
N ARG A 284 -9.69 -14.61 -2.02
CA ARG A 284 -9.03 -15.32 -0.93
C ARG A 284 -9.09 -14.54 0.39
N MET A 285 -9.08 -15.30 1.48
CA MET A 285 -8.90 -14.83 2.84
C MET A 285 -7.68 -15.50 3.46
N TRP A 286 -7.04 -14.84 4.41
CA TRP A 286 -5.84 -15.36 5.06
C TRP A 286 -5.71 -14.91 6.50
N THR A 287 -4.85 -15.60 7.25
CA THR A 287 -4.34 -15.14 8.53
C THR A 287 -2.82 -15.23 8.54
N LEU A 288 -2.20 -14.53 9.47
CA LEU A 288 -0.76 -14.31 9.54
C LEU A 288 -0.21 -14.86 10.86
N ARG A 289 0.98 -15.45 10.82
CA ARG A 289 1.74 -15.87 12.00
C ARG A 289 3.19 -15.45 11.84
N THR A 290 3.86 -15.16 12.94
CA THR A 290 5.30 -14.90 12.95
C THR A 290 6.01 -16.10 13.55
N LEU A 291 7.19 -16.42 13.04
CA LEU A 291 8.03 -17.55 13.41
C LEU A 291 9.48 -17.07 13.52
N GLU A 292 10.19 -17.51 14.56
CA GLU A 292 11.64 -17.36 14.65
C GLU A 292 12.31 -18.70 14.30
N ILE A 293 13.08 -18.74 13.23
CA ILE A 293 13.95 -19.88 12.89
C ILE A 293 15.18 -19.81 13.79
N PRO A 294 15.42 -20.79 14.67
CA PRO A 294 16.42 -20.67 15.74
C PRO A 294 17.86 -20.79 15.25
N ALA A 295 18.10 -21.48 14.13
CA ALA A 295 19.42 -21.70 13.55
C ALA A 295 19.33 -21.93 12.03
N ASP A 296 20.39 -21.54 11.31
CA ASP A 296 20.56 -21.90 9.90
C ASP A 296 20.51 -23.42 9.75
N GLY A 297 19.77 -23.92 8.77
CA GLY A 297 19.65 -25.36 8.61
C GLY A 297 18.67 -25.80 7.53
N SER A 298 18.59 -27.11 7.35
CA SER A 298 17.61 -27.73 6.47
C SER A 298 16.32 -27.99 7.25
N TYR A 299 15.20 -27.50 6.73
CA TYR A 299 13.88 -27.68 7.31
C TYR A 299 12.96 -28.34 6.29
N THR A 300 12.17 -29.31 6.75
CA THR A 300 11.07 -29.89 6.00
C THR A 300 9.79 -29.15 6.35
N LEU A 301 9.14 -28.59 5.34
CA LEU A 301 7.90 -27.86 5.42
C LEU A 301 6.78 -28.71 4.83
N GLU A 302 5.67 -28.85 5.55
CA GLU A 302 4.48 -29.59 5.12
C GLU A 302 3.24 -28.70 5.29
N ALA A 303 2.46 -28.52 4.22
CA ALA A 303 1.21 -27.75 4.27
C ALA A 303 0.00 -28.67 4.44
N PHE A 304 -0.93 -28.27 5.30
CA PHE A 304 -2.16 -29.00 5.61
C PHE A 304 -3.38 -28.17 5.24
N GLY A 305 -4.48 -28.84 4.91
CA GLY A 305 -5.77 -28.20 4.73
C GLY A 305 -6.90 -29.20 4.67
N GLU A 306 -8.11 -28.74 4.97
CA GLU A 306 -9.34 -29.53 4.78
C GLU A 306 -9.77 -29.55 3.31
N ASP A 307 -10.42 -30.64 2.89
CA ASP A 307 -10.98 -30.81 1.55
C ASP A 307 -11.97 -29.68 1.18
N GLY A 308 -12.19 -29.47 -0.12
CA GLY A 308 -13.25 -28.58 -0.62
C GLY A 308 -12.85 -27.13 -0.93
N GLY A 309 -11.56 -26.76 -0.78
CA GLY A 309 -11.04 -25.46 -1.22
C GLY A 309 -9.51 -25.46 -1.33
N GLN A 310 -8.93 -24.53 -2.11
CA GLN A 310 -7.48 -24.42 -2.23
C GLN A 310 -6.85 -23.76 -1.01
N SER A 311 -6.31 -24.56 -0.09
CA SER A 311 -5.46 -24.07 1.00
C SER A 311 -4.03 -23.87 0.53
N ILE A 312 -3.46 -22.70 0.84
CA ILE A 312 -2.08 -22.35 0.55
C ILE A 312 -1.42 -21.86 1.83
N ALA A 313 -0.26 -22.42 2.14
CA ALA A 313 0.65 -21.91 3.17
C ALA A 313 1.85 -21.26 2.50
N GLN A 314 2.14 -20.03 2.90
CA GLN A 314 3.30 -19.27 2.41
C GLN A 314 4.23 -18.99 3.59
N LEU A 315 5.53 -19.17 3.41
CA LEU A 315 6.58 -18.80 4.37
C LEU A 315 7.50 -17.79 3.71
N HIS A 316 7.81 -16.71 4.41
CA HIS A 316 8.63 -15.62 3.87
C HIS A 316 9.54 -15.03 4.95
N PRO A 317 10.81 -14.71 4.62
CA PRO A 317 11.73 -14.07 5.55
C PRO A 317 11.35 -12.61 5.77
N CYS A 318 11.36 -12.18 7.04
CA CYS A 318 11.10 -10.80 7.41
C CYS A 318 12.24 -9.83 7.11
N GLY A 319 13.46 -10.36 6.99
CA GLY A 319 14.57 -9.60 6.45
C GLY A 319 14.31 -9.15 5.00
N GLY A 320 13.47 -9.89 4.26
CA GLY A 320 13.10 -9.63 2.87
C GLY A 320 14.28 -9.49 1.90
N GLY A 321 14.00 -8.97 0.71
CA GLY A 321 14.99 -8.52 -0.25
C GLY A 321 15.32 -9.57 -1.29
N CYS A 322 16.01 -9.16 -2.35
CA CYS A 322 16.27 -10.09 -3.46
C CYS A 322 17.33 -11.14 -3.15
N ASN A 323 18.03 -10.99 -2.01
CA ASN A 323 18.94 -12.00 -1.47
C ASN A 323 18.26 -12.98 -0.51
N ALA A 324 17.00 -12.72 -0.12
CA ALA A 324 16.33 -13.57 0.86
C ALA A 324 16.06 -14.95 0.26
N VAL A 325 16.73 -15.96 0.81
CA VAL A 325 16.41 -17.36 0.56
C VAL A 325 15.29 -17.77 1.50
N GLY A 326 14.39 -18.64 1.02
CA GLY A 326 13.39 -19.28 1.88
C GLY A 326 11.96 -18.77 1.71
N HIS A 327 11.65 -18.02 0.65
CA HIS A 327 10.26 -17.93 0.21
C HIS A 327 9.77 -19.32 -0.24
N VAL A 328 8.64 -19.75 0.32
CA VAL A 328 8.03 -21.05 0.00
C VAL A 328 6.52 -20.87 -0.07
N ASP A 329 5.93 -21.29 -1.19
CA ASP A 329 4.50 -21.47 -1.35
C ASP A 329 4.17 -22.96 -1.45
N LEU A 330 3.24 -23.44 -0.61
CA LEU A 330 2.80 -24.83 -0.58
C LEU A 330 1.27 -24.90 -0.58
N HIS A 331 0.72 -25.69 -1.50
CA HIS A 331 -0.66 -26.14 -1.43
C HIS A 331 -0.81 -27.27 -0.39
N ALA A 332 -1.99 -27.41 0.20
CA ALA A 332 -2.28 -28.51 1.10
C ALA A 332 -1.90 -29.89 0.51
N GLY A 333 -1.23 -30.71 1.32
CA GLY A 333 -0.69 -32.01 0.93
C GLY A 333 0.68 -31.94 0.24
N GLN A 334 1.22 -30.74 -0.03
CA GLN A 334 2.59 -30.58 -0.50
C GLN A 334 3.58 -30.54 0.67
N GLN A 335 4.76 -31.09 0.41
CA GLN A 335 5.89 -31.06 1.31
C GLN A 335 7.15 -30.67 0.54
N VAL A 336 8.04 -29.92 1.18
CA VAL A 336 9.32 -29.55 0.60
C VAL A 336 10.40 -29.43 1.67
N THR A 337 11.65 -29.74 1.31
CA THR A 337 12.81 -29.44 2.14
C THR A 337 13.53 -28.20 1.60
N ARG A 338 13.88 -27.26 2.49
CA ARG A 338 14.55 -26.01 2.17
C ARG A 338 15.61 -25.68 3.21
N THR A 339 16.70 -25.09 2.77
CA THR A 339 17.62 -24.41 3.68
C THR A 339 17.00 -23.07 4.06
N LEU A 340 16.83 -22.84 5.36
CA LEU A 340 16.38 -21.58 5.93
C LEU A 340 17.50 -21.01 6.78
N ASP A 341 17.67 -19.69 6.72
CA ASP A 341 18.60 -18.97 7.57
C ASP A 341 17.91 -18.69 8.92
N ARG A 342 18.71 -18.52 9.97
CA ARG A 342 18.24 -18.03 11.25
C ARG A 342 17.64 -16.65 11.07
N GLY A 343 16.44 -16.45 11.61
CA GLY A 343 15.81 -15.14 11.62
C GLY A 343 14.30 -15.21 11.78
N THR A 344 13.67 -14.05 11.66
CA THR A 344 12.21 -13.94 11.72
C THR A 344 11.62 -14.18 10.34
N TYR A 345 10.54 -14.94 10.30
CA TYR A 345 9.73 -15.24 9.13
C TYR A 345 8.27 -14.96 9.46
N TYR A 346 7.48 -14.59 8.46
CA TYR A 346 6.03 -14.66 8.57
C TYR A 346 5.48 -15.82 7.75
N VAL A 347 4.35 -16.34 8.21
CA VAL A 347 3.59 -17.41 7.60
C VAL A 347 2.20 -16.87 7.29
N ALA A 348 1.81 -16.92 6.01
CA ALA A 348 0.44 -16.65 5.60
C ALA A 348 -0.27 -17.98 5.33
N LEU A 349 -1.41 -18.19 5.99
CA LEU A 349 -2.29 -19.33 5.76
C LEU A 349 -3.54 -18.81 5.07
N SER A 350 -3.81 -19.25 3.84
CA SER A 350 -4.89 -18.72 3.02
C SER A 350 -5.82 -19.79 2.44
N ARG A 351 -7.08 -19.41 2.22
CA ARG A 351 -8.12 -20.21 1.55
C ARG A 351 -9.00 -19.31 0.67
N GLU A 352 -9.80 -19.92 -0.19
CA GLU A 352 -10.86 -19.23 -0.91
C GLU A 352 -11.96 -18.81 0.07
N VAL A 353 -12.55 -17.64 -0.14
CA VAL A 353 -13.55 -17.03 0.78
C VAL A 353 -14.85 -17.83 0.80
N ASP A 354 -15.21 -18.47 -0.32
CA ASP A 354 -16.39 -19.32 -0.47
C ASP A 354 -16.17 -20.77 0.01
N ALA A 355 -14.96 -21.10 0.45
CA ALA A 355 -14.58 -22.43 0.95
C ALA A 355 -13.83 -22.35 2.31
N PRO A 356 -14.48 -21.81 3.37
CA PRO A 356 -13.89 -21.77 4.71
C PRO A 356 -13.50 -23.17 5.20
N GLY A 357 -12.51 -23.24 6.08
CA GLY A 357 -12.00 -24.52 6.57
C GLY A 357 -10.56 -24.44 7.07
N GLY A 358 -10.02 -25.59 7.45
CA GLY A 358 -8.67 -25.74 7.98
C GLY A 358 -7.56 -25.39 6.99
N ALA A 359 -6.56 -24.63 7.44
CA ALA A 359 -5.28 -24.42 6.77
C ALA A 359 -4.14 -24.47 7.79
N GLY A 360 -2.98 -25.00 7.41
CA GLY A 360 -1.85 -25.08 8.32
C GLY A 360 -0.51 -25.30 7.62
N LEU A 361 0.55 -25.09 8.39
CA LEU A 361 1.93 -25.32 8.02
C LEU A 361 2.66 -25.95 9.21
N GLU A 362 3.48 -26.95 8.95
CA GLU A 362 4.42 -27.51 9.91
C GLU A 362 5.83 -27.42 9.35
N LEU A 363 6.78 -27.09 10.22
CA LEU A 363 8.21 -27.10 9.95
C LEU A 363 8.87 -28.10 10.89
N ARG A 364 9.72 -28.96 10.34
CA ARG A 364 10.57 -29.89 11.09
C ARG A 364 12.03 -29.68 10.69
N VAL A 365 12.95 -29.69 11.66
CA VAL A 365 14.40 -29.78 11.35
C VAL A 365 14.63 -31.08 10.58
N ALA A 366 15.28 -31.01 9.43
CA ALA A 366 15.62 -32.20 8.65
C ALA A 366 16.88 -32.87 9.23
N ASP A 367 16.85 -34.20 9.31
CA ASP A 367 17.97 -35.03 9.77
C ASP A 367 19.20 -34.98 8.84
#